data_AF-R5D2N1-F1
#
_entry.id   AF-R5D2N1-F1
#
_cell.length_a   1.000
_cell.length_b   1.000
_cell.length_c   1.000
_cell.angle_alpha   90.00
_cell.angle_beta   90.00
_cell.angle_gamma   90.00
#
_symmetry.space_group_name_H-M   'P 1'
#
loop_
_entity.id
_entity.type
_entity.pdbx_description
1 polymer ?
#
loop_
_entity_poly.entity_id
_entity_poly.type
_entity_poly.pdbx_seq_one_letter_code
_entity_poly.pdbx_strand_id
1 'polypeptide(L)'
;MILFVDYLIRMGSAFLAGALIGLERQCRQRNAGLRTNILVSVGSAAFTVLSYAITSQNGDPSRVAAQIVSGIGFLGGGLILKDGFNVRGLNTAATIWCSAACGTLAGVGFFSELAVLVACVLVTHCLFRPLCHFIETKFEGAASLTVKVECDKESLDAVRNIITNTLLFGEARVNELFYKEADGVFVVFCDFEARGDDRTLSELIIRRLQAHAGVISAGWHRRELRGGEL
;
A
#
# COMPACT_ATOMS: atom_id res chain seq x y z
N MET A 1 -41.29 10.75 5.31
CA MET A 1 -40.45 11.36 6.36
C MET A 1 -39.84 10.23 7.17
N ILE A 2 -38.51 10.14 7.23
CA ILE A 2 -37.83 9.11 8.04
C ILE A 2 -38.10 9.41 9.52
N LEU A 3 -38.45 8.38 10.29
CA LEU A 3 -38.58 8.51 11.74
C LEU A 3 -37.20 8.77 12.35
N PHE A 4 -37.14 9.63 13.36
CA PHE A 4 -35.88 9.95 14.05
C PHE A 4 -35.13 8.70 14.54
N VAL A 5 -35.87 7.66 14.95
CA VAL A 5 -35.32 6.37 15.36
C VAL A 5 -34.60 5.64 14.20
N ASP A 6 -35.18 5.62 13.00
CA ASP A 6 -34.53 5.02 11.82
C ASP A 6 -33.27 5.80 11.43
N TYR A 7 -33.32 7.13 11.51
CA TYR A 7 -32.12 7.96 11.33
C TYR A 7 -30.99 7.58 12.32
N LEU A 8 -31.32 7.43 13.60
CA LEU A 8 -30.34 7.01 14.62
C LEU A 8 -29.78 5.61 14.36
N ILE A 9 -30.60 4.66 13.91
CA ILE A 9 -30.14 3.29 13.58
C ILE A 9 -29.16 3.33 12.40
N ARG A 10 -29.45 4.13 11.36
CA ARG A 10 -28.55 4.30 10.20
C ARG A 10 -27.23 4.96 10.58
N MET A 11 -27.26 6.01 11.41
CA MET A 11 -26.03 6.64 11.89
C MET A 11 -25.24 5.74 12.83
N GLY A 12 -25.93 5.02 13.74
CA GLY A 12 -25.33 4.09 14.67
C GLY A 12 -24.67 2.90 13.98
N SER A 13 -25.31 2.31 12.98
CA SER A 13 -24.73 1.23 12.16
C SER A 13 -23.53 1.71 11.34
N ALA A 14 -23.59 2.91 10.75
CA ALA A 14 -22.44 3.52 10.07
C ALA A 14 -21.26 3.75 11.02
N PHE A 15 -21.53 4.25 12.23
CA PHE A 15 -20.53 4.43 13.28
C PHE A 15 -19.89 3.10 13.67
N LEU A 16 -20.70 2.07 13.94
CA LEU A 16 -20.21 0.75 14.31
C LEU A 16 -19.37 0.10 13.20
N ALA A 17 -19.80 0.17 11.95
CA ALA A 17 -19.05 -0.35 10.81
C ALA A 17 -17.68 0.36 10.67
N GLY A 18 -17.67 1.70 10.71
CA GLY A 18 -16.43 2.48 10.66
C GLY A 18 -15.53 2.23 11.87
N ALA A 19 -16.11 2.00 13.05
CA ALA A 19 -15.37 1.67 14.26
C ALA A 19 -14.73 0.29 14.19
N LEU A 20 -15.45 -0.74 13.71
CA LEU A 20 -14.91 -2.10 13.56
C LEU A 20 -13.73 -2.13 12.60
N ILE A 21 -13.89 -1.54 11.40
CA ILE A 21 -12.81 -1.44 10.41
C ILE A 21 -11.65 -0.61 10.95
N GLY A 22 -11.95 0.50 11.61
CA GLY A 22 -10.96 1.42 12.16
C GLY A 22 -10.17 0.85 13.34
N LEU A 23 -10.81 0.07 14.21
CA LEU A 23 -10.21 -0.57 15.40
C LEU A 23 -9.24 -1.66 14.97
N GLU A 24 -9.68 -2.56 14.09
CA GLU A 24 -8.84 -3.60 13.50
C GLU A 24 -7.58 -2.99 12.91
N ARG A 25 -7.75 -1.90 12.15
CA ARG A 25 -6.65 -1.18 11.54
C ARG A 25 -5.74 -0.51 12.57
N GLN A 26 -6.28 0.13 13.60
CA GLN A 26 -5.46 0.81 14.63
C GLN A 26 -4.69 -0.18 15.51
N CYS A 27 -5.27 -1.35 15.80
CA CYS A 27 -4.58 -2.43 16.51
C CYS A 27 -3.42 -3.00 15.68
N ARG A 28 -3.50 -2.98 14.34
CA ARG A 28 -2.46 -3.51 13.44
C ARG A 28 -1.48 -2.46 12.89
N GLN A 29 -1.86 -1.19 12.83
CA GLN A 29 -1.05 -0.09 12.28
C GLN A 29 -1.10 1.13 13.20
N ARG A 30 0.05 1.53 13.76
CA ARG A 30 0.16 2.51 14.86
C ARG A 30 -0.37 3.94 14.56
N ASN A 31 -0.68 4.34 13.31
CA ASN A 31 -0.69 5.78 12.99
C ASN A 31 -2.01 6.49 12.58
N ALA A 32 -3.11 5.88 12.11
CA ALA A 32 -4.25 6.72 11.63
C ALA A 32 -5.64 6.05 11.38
N GLY A 33 -6.01 4.97 12.07
CA GLY A 33 -7.18 4.17 11.66
C GLY A 33 -8.55 4.67 12.11
N LEU A 34 -8.79 4.74 13.42
CA LEU A 34 -10.16 4.69 13.95
C LEU A 34 -11.01 5.92 13.64
N ARG A 35 -10.52 7.11 14.01
CA ARG A 35 -11.29 8.36 13.87
C ARG A 35 -11.67 8.63 12.41
N THR A 36 -10.73 8.41 11.50
CA THR A 36 -10.93 8.64 10.06
C THR A 36 -12.01 7.72 9.48
N ASN A 37 -11.96 6.41 9.77
CA ASN A 37 -12.95 5.46 9.23
C ASN A 37 -14.36 5.72 9.79
N ILE A 38 -14.47 6.10 11.07
CA ILE A 38 -15.74 6.50 11.68
C ILE A 38 -16.31 7.74 10.98
N LEU A 39 -15.52 8.82 10.87
CA LEU A 39 -15.99 10.08 10.28
C LEU A 39 -16.42 9.91 8.81
N VAL A 40 -15.65 9.14 8.03
CA VAL A 40 -15.96 8.87 6.63
C VAL A 40 -17.24 8.05 6.49
N SER A 41 -17.42 7.00 7.30
CA SER A 41 -18.62 6.16 7.29
C SER A 41 -19.87 6.95 7.71
N VAL A 42 -19.80 7.67 8.84
CA VAL A 42 -20.94 8.47 9.33
C VAL A 42 -21.28 9.62 8.38
N GLY A 43 -20.28 10.33 7.84
CA GLY A 43 -20.50 11.39 6.86
C GLY A 43 -21.16 10.87 5.59
N SER A 44 -20.71 9.73 5.07
CA SER A 44 -21.30 9.08 3.90
C SER A 44 -22.74 8.66 4.16
N ALA A 45 -23.04 8.10 5.34
CA ALA A 45 -24.41 7.76 5.74
C ALA A 45 -25.31 9.00 5.81
N ALA A 46 -24.82 10.10 6.40
CA ALA A 46 -25.58 11.34 6.51
C ALA A 46 -25.92 11.94 5.13
N PHE A 47 -24.95 11.98 4.21
CA PHE A 47 -25.18 12.43 2.84
C PHE A 47 -26.15 11.52 2.08
N THR A 48 -26.05 10.21 2.25
CA THR A 48 -26.99 9.27 1.63
C THR A 48 -28.41 9.47 2.16
N VAL A 49 -28.60 9.58 3.48
CA VAL A 49 -29.93 9.84 4.04
C VAL A 49 -30.49 11.18 3.56
N LEU A 50 -29.67 12.23 3.54
CA LEU A 50 -30.05 13.54 3.01
C LEU A 50 -30.51 13.43 1.55
N SER A 51 -29.76 12.71 0.72
CA SER A 51 -30.12 12.49 -0.68
C SER A 51 -31.48 11.84 -0.83
N TYR A 52 -31.75 10.75 -0.09
CA TYR A 52 -33.06 10.09 -0.16
C TYR A 52 -34.19 11.00 0.32
N ALA A 53 -33.94 11.83 1.34
CA ALA A 53 -34.95 12.75 1.86
C ALA A 53 -35.34 13.83 0.84
N ILE A 54 -34.36 14.51 0.23
CA ILE A 54 -34.60 15.63 -0.71
C ILE A 54 -35.08 15.14 -2.08
N THR A 55 -34.78 13.90 -2.43
CA THR A 55 -35.00 13.35 -3.77
C THR A 55 -36.26 12.48 -3.88
N SER A 56 -36.93 12.20 -2.76
CA SER A 56 -38.10 11.31 -2.63
C SER A 56 -39.28 11.60 -3.56
N GLN A 57 -39.38 12.78 -4.17
CA GLN A 57 -40.51 13.18 -5.00
C GLN A 57 -40.23 13.14 -6.51
N ASN A 58 -39.05 13.53 -6.99
CA ASN A 58 -38.81 13.77 -8.44
C ASN A 58 -37.33 13.76 -8.89
N GLY A 59 -36.38 13.20 -8.13
CA GLY A 59 -34.99 13.19 -8.58
C GLY A 59 -34.31 11.83 -8.45
N ASP A 60 -33.01 11.82 -8.71
CA ASP A 60 -32.16 10.63 -8.67
C ASP A 60 -31.25 10.63 -7.43
N PRO A 61 -31.51 9.77 -6.42
CA PRO A 61 -30.71 9.72 -5.20
C PRO A 61 -29.32 9.12 -5.42
N SER A 62 -29.07 8.47 -6.57
CA SER A 62 -27.76 7.90 -6.89
C SER A 62 -26.69 8.97 -7.14
N ARG A 63 -27.09 10.22 -7.44
CA ARG A 63 -26.16 11.33 -7.69
C ARG A 63 -25.25 11.61 -6.51
N VAL A 64 -25.80 11.65 -5.29
CA VAL A 64 -24.98 11.89 -4.09
C VAL A 64 -24.07 10.70 -3.81
N ALA A 65 -24.53 9.46 -4.03
CA ALA A 65 -23.67 8.28 -3.92
C ALA A 65 -22.48 8.34 -4.89
N ALA A 66 -22.70 8.75 -6.15
CA ALA A 66 -21.63 8.96 -7.12
C ALA A 66 -20.63 10.05 -6.67
N GLN A 67 -21.11 11.13 -6.05
CA GLN A 67 -20.24 12.19 -5.50
C GLN A 67 -19.46 11.74 -4.27
N ILE A 68 -20.02 10.87 -3.42
CA ILE A 68 -19.27 10.25 -2.32
C ILE A 68 -18.11 9.44 -2.87
N VAL A 69 -18.35 8.58 -3.87
CA VAL A 69 -17.29 7.77 -4.50
C VAL A 69 -16.19 8.64 -5.11
N SER A 70 -16.58 9.69 -5.84
CA SER A 70 -15.65 10.67 -6.42
C SER A 70 -14.83 11.40 -5.33
N GLY A 71 -15.50 11.90 -4.29
CA GLY A 71 -14.86 12.64 -3.20
C GLY A 71 -13.85 11.79 -2.41
N ILE A 72 -14.12 10.51 -2.22
CA ILE A 72 -13.18 9.59 -1.59
C ILE A 72 -11.96 9.33 -2.48
N GLY A 73 -12.14 9.31 -3.81
CA GLY A 73 -11.01 9.26 -4.74
C GLY A 73 -10.00 10.40 -4.52
N PHE A 74 -10.50 11.62 -4.29
CA PHE A 74 -9.66 12.78 -3.95
C PHE A 74 -8.94 12.61 -2.60
N LEU A 75 -9.65 12.19 -1.54
CA LEU A 75 -9.03 11.93 -0.23
C LEU A 75 -8.00 10.79 -0.29
N GLY A 76 -8.27 9.76 -1.09
CA GLY A 76 -7.37 8.63 -1.33
C GLY A 76 -6.06 9.06 -1.98
N GLY A 77 -6.12 9.96 -2.99
CA GLY A 77 -4.93 10.54 -3.61
C GLY A 77 -4.03 11.28 -2.62
N GLY A 78 -4.61 12.00 -1.66
CA GLY A 78 -3.86 12.69 -0.60
C GLY A 78 -3.17 11.76 0.42
N LEU A 79 -3.59 10.49 0.49
CA LEU A 79 -3.02 9.49 1.39
C LEU A 79 -1.93 8.64 0.73
N ILE A 80 -1.90 8.61 -0.61
CA ILE A 80 -0.94 7.83 -1.38
C ILE A 80 0.32 8.68 -1.57
N LEU A 81 1.38 8.32 -0.86
CA LEU A 81 2.65 9.03 -0.90
C LEU A 81 3.71 8.15 -1.56
N LYS A 82 4.41 8.71 -2.55
CA LYS A 82 5.56 8.07 -3.18
C LYS A 82 6.83 8.51 -2.47
N ASP A 83 7.61 7.54 -2.01
CA ASP A 83 8.91 7.75 -1.35
C ASP A 83 9.95 6.89 -2.09
N GLY A 84 10.71 7.52 -2.99
CA GLY A 84 11.63 6.82 -3.90
C GLY A 84 10.88 5.86 -4.84
N PHE A 85 11.20 4.56 -4.75
CA PHE A 85 10.52 3.49 -5.49
C PHE A 85 9.32 2.90 -4.73
N ASN A 86 9.15 3.25 -3.46
CA ASN A 86 8.13 2.67 -2.61
C ASN A 86 6.87 3.56 -2.57
N VAL A 87 5.69 2.94 -2.54
CA VAL A 87 4.41 3.66 -2.43
C VAL A 87 3.75 3.31 -1.12
N ARG A 88 3.53 4.32 -0.27
CA ARG A 88 2.87 4.18 1.03
C ARG A 88 1.43 4.68 0.94
N GLY A 89 0.57 4.13 1.79
CA GLY A 89 -0.80 4.61 1.96
C GLY A 89 -1.86 4.01 1.01
N LEU A 90 -1.49 3.13 0.07
CA LEU A 90 -2.43 2.39 -0.79
C LEU A 90 -3.51 1.67 0.01
N ASN A 91 -3.11 0.87 1.02
CA ASN A 91 -4.07 0.18 1.89
C ASN A 91 -4.90 1.17 2.73
N THR A 92 -4.36 2.35 3.05
CA THR A 92 -5.12 3.41 3.75
C THR A 92 -6.25 3.95 2.88
N ALA A 93 -5.93 4.31 1.64
CA ALA A 93 -6.91 4.78 0.69
C ALA A 93 -7.99 3.72 0.43
N ALA A 94 -7.61 2.46 0.24
CA ALA A 94 -8.54 1.36 0.01
C ALA A 94 -9.50 1.11 1.19
N THR A 95 -9.00 1.12 2.43
CA THR A 95 -9.86 0.94 3.61
C THR A 95 -10.83 2.10 3.80
N ILE A 96 -10.40 3.33 3.55
CA ILE A 96 -11.26 4.51 3.65
C ILE A 96 -12.37 4.46 2.58
N TRP A 97 -12.05 3.99 1.37
CA TRP A 97 -13.05 3.70 0.33
C TRP A 97 -14.10 2.70 0.80
N CYS A 98 -13.69 1.60 1.41
CA CYS A 98 -14.61 0.61 1.95
C CYS A 98 -15.47 1.19 3.09
N SER A 99 -14.91 2.04 3.94
CA SER A 99 -15.65 2.71 5.03
C SER A 99 -16.71 3.67 4.49
N ALA A 100 -16.43 4.39 3.40
CA ALA A 100 -17.42 5.24 2.75
C ALA A 100 -18.58 4.40 2.17
N ALA A 101 -18.27 3.29 1.52
CA ALA A 101 -19.27 2.35 1.02
C ALA A 101 -20.13 1.76 2.16
N CYS A 102 -19.54 1.42 3.30
CA CYS A 102 -20.27 1.02 4.50
C CYS A 102 -21.23 2.11 4.97
N GLY A 103 -20.75 3.35 5.03
CA GLY A 103 -21.57 4.52 5.35
C GLY A 103 -22.77 4.68 4.40
N THR A 104 -22.53 4.57 3.09
CA THR A 104 -23.61 4.63 2.09
C THR A 104 -24.63 3.50 2.27
N LEU A 105 -24.20 2.25 2.46
CA LEU A 105 -25.12 1.13 2.71
C LEU A 105 -25.96 1.33 3.99
N ALA A 106 -25.31 1.76 5.08
CA ALA A 106 -25.99 2.12 6.32
C ALA A 106 -26.99 3.27 6.11
N GLY A 107 -26.62 4.30 5.34
CA GLY A 107 -27.48 5.43 5.01
C GLY A 107 -28.70 5.07 4.17
N VAL A 108 -28.58 4.07 3.28
CA VAL A 108 -29.74 3.51 2.55
C VAL A 108 -30.62 2.66 3.49
N GLY A 109 -30.01 1.97 4.46
CA GLY A 109 -30.66 1.00 5.35
C GLY A 109 -30.40 -0.46 4.96
N PHE A 110 -29.40 -0.72 4.11
CA PHE A 110 -29.01 -2.05 3.64
C PHE A 110 -28.05 -2.73 4.62
N PHE A 111 -28.61 -3.13 5.78
CA PHE A 111 -27.82 -3.63 6.91
C PHE A 111 -27.21 -5.02 6.67
N SER A 112 -27.85 -5.87 5.88
CA SER A 112 -27.32 -7.18 5.46
C SER A 112 -26.06 -7.03 4.62
N GLU A 113 -26.13 -6.18 3.59
CA GLU A 113 -25.05 -5.87 2.66
C GLU A 113 -23.91 -5.17 3.39
N LEU A 114 -24.24 -4.26 4.32
CA LEU A 114 -23.29 -3.63 5.23
C LEU A 114 -22.51 -4.69 6.03
N ALA A 115 -23.20 -5.64 6.64
CA ALA A 115 -22.55 -6.68 7.44
C ALA A 115 -21.62 -7.56 6.59
N VAL A 116 -22.04 -7.93 5.37
CA VAL A 116 -21.22 -8.68 4.42
C VAL A 116 -19.97 -7.87 4.04
N LEU A 117 -20.11 -6.57 3.73
CA LEU A 117 -18.98 -5.74 3.36
C LEU A 117 -17.98 -5.59 4.51
N VAL A 118 -18.45 -5.32 5.73
CA VAL A 118 -17.60 -5.25 6.93
C VAL A 118 -16.86 -6.57 7.14
N ALA A 119 -17.54 -7.71 7.01
CA ALA A 119 -16.91 -9.02 7.13
C ALA A 119 -15.82 -9.22 6.07
N CYS A 120 -16.09 -8.90 4.80
CA CYS A 120 -15.10 -9.00 3.72
C CYS A 120 -13.84 -8.14 3.98
N VAL A 121 -14.03 -6.91 4.46
CA VAL A 121 -12.90 -6.02 4.80
C VAL A 121 -12.06 -6.61 5.94
N LEU A 122 -12.71 -7.03 7.03
CA LEU A 122 -12.02 -7.61 8.19
C LEU A 122 -11.31 -8.92 7.85
N VAL A 123 -11.96 -9.80 7.08
CA VAL A 123 -11.39 -11.05 6.54
C VAL A 123 -10.16 -10.74 5.70
N THR A 124 -10.25 -9.78 4.78
CA THR A 124 -9.11 -9.38 3.94
C THR A 124 -7.94 -8.92 4.79
N HIS A 125 -8.19 -8.05 5.77
CA HIS A 125 -7.13 -7.56 6.64
C HIS A 125 -6.55 -8.64 7.58
N CYS A 126 -7.34 -9.63 7.99
CA CYS A 126 -6.92 -10.71 8.90
C CYS A 126 -6.23 -11.89 8.18
N LEU A 127 -6.72 -12.32 7.02
CA LEU A 127 -6.25 -13.52 6.31
C LEU A 127 -5.09 -13.27 5.36
N PHE A 128 -4.96 -12.07 4.77
CA PHE A 128 -3.90 -11.85 3.79
C PHE A 128 -2.50 -11.81 4.41
N ARG A 129 -2.35 -11.49 5.70
CA ARG A 129 -1.02 -11.49 6.34
C ARG A 129 -0.43 -12.89 6.52
N PRO A 130 -1.14 -13.89 7.13
CA PRO A 130 -0.62 -15.24 7.21
C PRO A 130 -0.48 -15.88 5.82
N LEU A 131 -1.35 -15.53 4.86
CA LEU A 131 -1.23 -16.05 3.50
C LEU A 131 0.00 -15.48 2.77
N CYS A 132 0.27 -14.17 2.87
CA CYS A 132 1.49 -13.59 2.33
C CYS A 132 2.73 -14.17 3.02
N HIS A 133 2.71 -14.36 4.34
CA HIS A 133 3.81 -15.00 5.05
C HIS A 133 4.00 -16.47 4.63
N PHE A 134 2.91 -17.20 4.37
CA PHE A 134 2.96 -18.58 3.86
C PHE A 134 3.49 -18.65 2.42
N ILE A 135 3.20 -17.63 1.60
CA ILE A 135 3.75 -17.52 0.25
C ILE A 135 5.24 -17.11 0.32
N GLU A 136 5.62 -16.15 1.16
CA GLU A 136 7.01 -15.72 1.38
C GLU A 136 7.89 -16.84 1.97
N THR A 137 7.37 -17.63 2.91
CA THR A 137 8.10 -18.80 3.44
C THR A 137 8.28 -19.90 2.40
N LYS A 138 7.43 -19.97 1.36
CA LYS A 138 7.67 -20.82 0.19
C LYS A 138 8.76 -20.28 -0.75
N PHE A 139 9.16 -19.02 -0.55
CA PHE A 139 10.28 -18.35 -1.21
C PHE A 139 11.55 -18.25 -0.33
N GLU A 140 11.58 -18.89 0.86
CA GLU A 140 12.77 -19.02 1.70
C GLU A 140 13.86 -19.85 0.99
N GLY A 141 14.64 -19.14 0.19
CA GLY A 141 15.80 -19.64 -0.53
C GLY A 141 16.53 -18.53 -1.30
N ALA A 142 16.02 -17.29 -1.27
CA ALA A 142 16.68 -16.14 -1.86
C ALA A 142 17.23 -15.22 -0.77
N ALA A 143 18.54 -15.00 -0.73
CA ALA A 143 19.09 -13.97 0.14
C ALA A 143 18.90 -12.59 -0.49
N SER A 144 18.44 -11.65 0.32
CA SER A 144 18.41 -10.24 -0.06
C SER A 144 19.85 -9.68 -0.01
N LEU A 145 20.34 -9.25 -1.15
CA LEU A 145 21.66 -8.66 -1.35
C LEU A 145 21.50 -7.22 -1.78
N THR A 146 22.30 -6.34 -1.17
CA THR A 146 22.41 -4.94 -1.57
C THR A 146 23.76 -4.74 -2.24
N VAL A 147 23.77 -4.35 -3.51
CA VAL A 147 24.97 -3.89 -4.22
C VAL A 147 25.01 -2.37 -4.16
N LYS A 148 26.12 -1.82 -3.66
CA LYS A 148 26.42 -0.39 -3.62
C LYS A 148 27.53 -0.10 -4.62
N VAL A 149 27.27 0.81 -5.56
CA VAL A 149 28.23 1.24 -6.59
C VAL A 149 28.36 2.75 -6.54
N GLU A 150 29.57 3.25 -6.43
CA GLU A 150 29.89 4.66 -6.55
C GLU A 150 30.44 4.91 -7.94
N CYS A 151 29.80 5.79 -8.71
CA CYS A 151 30.19 6.13 -10.07
C CYS A 151 30.07 7.64 -10.35
N ASP A 152 30.67 8.06 -11.45
CA ASP A 152 30.51 9.38 -12.02
C ASP A 152 29.16 9.52 -12.75
N LYS A 153 28.80 10.77 -13.08
CA LYS A 153 27.49 11.09 -13.70
C LYS A 153 27.34 10.46 -15.09
N GLU A 154 28.42 10.41 -15.87
CA GLU A 154 28.39 9.92 -17.26
C GLU A 154 28.20 8.40 -17.31
N SER A 155 28.63 7.68 -16.27
CA SER A 155 28.51 6.22 -16.20
C SER A 155 27.23 5.73 -15.51
N LEU A 156 26.36 6.61 -15.03
CA LEU A 156 25.14 6.24 -14.28
C LEU A 156 24.22 5.32 -15.10
N ASP A 157 23.95 5.69 -16.35
CA ASP A 157 23.09 4.90 -17.25
C ASP A 157 23.75 3.57 -17.65
N ALA A 158 25.07 3.57 -17.82
CA ALA A 158 25.84 2.38 -18.13
C ALA A 158 25.82 1.38 -16.96
N VAL A 159 26.06 1.84 -15.74
CA VAL A 159 25.99 1.04 -14.50
C VAL A 159 24.59 0.47 -14.31
N ARG A 160 23.55 1.27 -14.51
CA ARG A 160 22.15 0.81 -14.44
C ARG A 160 21.86 -0.31 -15.44
N ASN A 161 22.32 -0.17 -16.68
CA ASN A 161 22.13 -1.17 -17.71
C ASN A 161 22.93 -2.46 -17.42
N ILE A 162 24.15 -2.35 -16.88
CA ILE A 162 24.96 -3.51 -16.48
C ILE A 162 24.27 -4.28 -15.34
N ILE A 163 23.78 -3.58 -14.32
CA ILE A 163 23.05 -4.18 -13.19
C ILE A 163 21.78 -4.86 -13.71
N THR A 164 20.96 -4.15 -14.48
CA THR A 164 19.67 -4.66 -14.98
C THR A 164 19.87 -5.86 -15.89
N ASN A 165 20.78 -5.79 -16.87
CA ASN A 165 21.03 -6.91 -17.78
C ASN A 165 21.63 -8.11 -17.03
N THR A 166 22.59 -7.89 -16.12
CA THR A 166 23.20 -9.00 -15.39
C THR A 166 22.21 -9.68 -14.46
N LEU A 167 21.31 -8.93 -13.82
CA LEU A 167 20.25 -9.48 -12.97
C LEU A 167 19.13 -10.15 -13.77
N LEU A 168 18.85 -9.71 -15.00
CA LEU A 168 17.91 -10.38 -15.92
C LEU A 168 18.42 -11.75 -16.40
N PHE A 169 19.74 -11.93 -16.51
CA PHE A 169 20.36 -13.21 -16.89
C PHE A 169 20.58 -14.17 -15.71
N GLY A 170 20.56 -13.67 -14.47
CA GLY A 170 20.54 -14.49 -13.27
C GLY A 170 19.10 -14.86 -12.87
N GLU A 171 18.91 -15.96 -12.14
CA GLU A 171 17.64 -16.20 -11.43
C GLU A 171 17.52 -15.23 -10.22
N ALA A 172 17.51 -13.93 -10.50
CA ALA A 172 17.48 -12.87 -9.51
C ALA A 172 16.28 -11.94 -9.73
N ARG A 173 15.58 -11.61 -8.64
CA ARG A 173 14.48 -10.65 -8.62
C ARG A 173 14.97 -9.34 -8.07
N VAL A 174 14.89 -8.27 -8.86
CA VAL A 174 15.23 -6.91 -8.41
C VAL A 174 14.09 -6.37 -7.54
N ASN A 175 14.40 -5.97 -6.31
CA ASN A 175 13.45 -5.37 -5.38
C ASN A 175 13.45 -3.86 -5.49
N GLU A 176 14.63 -3.23 -5.44
CA GLU A 176 14.78 -1.77 -5.50
C GLU A 176 16.08 -1.38 -6.22
N LEU A 177 16.05 -0.30 -7.01
CA LEU A 177 17.25 0.26 -7.65
C LEU A 177 17.18 1.78 -7.60
N PHE A 178 17.89 2.41 -6.66
CA PHE A 178 17.93 3.86 -6.52
C PHE A 178 19.34 4.41 -6.61
N TYR A 179 19.48 5.70 -6.86
CA TYR A 179 20.75 6.40 -6.78
C TYR A 179 20.65 7.59 -5.84
N LYS A 180 21.75 7.93 -5.18
CA LYS A 180 21.88 9.10 -4.34
C LYS A 180 23.13 9.86 -4.75
N GLU A 181 23.00 11.17 -4.94
CA GLU A 181 24.16 12.04 -5.13
C GLU A 181 24.70 12.44 -3.74
N ALA A 182 26.00 12.23 -3.51
CA ALA A 182 26.70 12.65 -2.32
C ALA A 182 28.05 13.22 -2.73
N ASP A 183 28.31 14.49 -2.40
CA ASP A 183 29.59 15.18 -2.66
C ASP A 183 30.10 15.06 -4.11
N GLY A 184 29.18 15.16 -5.10
CA GLY A 184 29.52 15.07 -6.52
C GLY A 184 29.72 13.65 -7.06
N VAL A 185 29.51 12.63 -6.22
CA VAL A 185 29.57 11.20 -6.57
C VAL A 185 28.16 10.61 -6.58
N PHE A 186 27.85 9.78 -7.58
CA PHE A 186 26.58 9.08 -7.67
C PHE A 186 26.70 7.69 -7.07
N VAL A 187 25.90 7.41 -6.05
CA VAL A 187 25.86 6.12 -5.35
C VAL A 187 24.61 5.37 -5.75
N VAL A 188 24.77 4.31 -6.54
CA VAL A 188 23.69 3.40 -6.96
C VAL A 188 23.55 2.27 -5.94
N PHE A 189 22.34 2.08 -5.44
CA PHE A 189 21.95 0.98 -4.56
C PHE A 189 20.99 0.07 -5.30
N CYS A 190 21.33 -1.22 -5.39
CA CYS A 190 20.47 -2.25 -5.95
C CYS A 190 20.20 -3.32 -4.89
N ASP A 191 18.94 -3.42 -4.47
CA ASP A 191 18.44 -4.51 -3.66
C ASP A 191 17.85 -5.57 -4.58
N PHE A 192 18.36 -6.79 -4.49
CA PHE A 192 17.84 -7.94 -5.25
C PHE A 192 17.87 -9.21 -4.42
N GLU A 193 16.99 -10.14 -4.79
CA GLU A 193 16.90 -11.49 -4.24
C GLU A 193 17.41 -12.48 -5.29
N ALA A 194 18.51 -13.16 -5.00
CA ALA A 194 19.07 -14.18 -5.90
C ALA A 194 18.70 -15.58 -5.38
N ARG A 195 18.32 -16.50 -6.27
CA ARG A 195 18.05 -17.90 -5.91
C ARG A 195 19.33 -18.72 -6.14
N GLY A 196 19.95 -19.25 -5.08
CA GLY A 196 21.12 -20.15 -5.19
C GLY A 196 22.38 -19.67 -4.47
N ASP A 197 23.57 -19.90 -5.06
CA ASP A 197 24.86 -19.50 -4.49
C ASP A 197 25.07 -17.99 -4.63
N ASP A 198 24.46 -17.23 -3.71
CA ASP A 198 24.45 -15.76 -3.63
C ASP A 198 25.83 -15.10 -3.83
N ARG A 199 26.90 -15.78 -3.40
CA ARG A 199 28.27 -15.28 -3.48
C ARG A 199 28.75 -15.19 -4.92
N THR A 200 28.54 -16.21 -5.76
CA THR A 200 29.04 -16.21 -7.13
C THR A 200 28.36 -15.15 -8.01
N LEU A 201 27.04 -14.94 -7.85
CA LEU A 201 26.32 -13.87 -8.56
C LEU A 201 26.78 -12.47 -8.11
N SER A 202 26.92 -12.24 -6.81
CA SER A 202 27.39 -10.94 -6.28
C SER A 202 28.81 -10.60 -6.74
N GLU A 203 29.73 -11.58 -6.72
CA GLU A 203 31.10 -11.39 -7.19
C GLU A 203 31.17 -11.13 -8.69
N LEU A 204 30.34 -11.78 -9.50
CA LEU A 204 30.30 -11.60 -10.94
C LEU A 204 29.76 -10.21 -11.33
N ILE A 205 28.75 -9.72 -10.60
CA ILE A 205 28.23 -8.36 -10.74
C ILE A 205 29.32 -7.34 -10.39
N ILE A 206 30.02 -7.52 -9.27
CA ILE A 206 31.09 -6.59 -8.85
C ILE A 206 32.24 -6.58 -9.84
N ARG A 207 32.69 -7.74 -10.34
CA ARG A 207 33.77 -7.80 -11.33
C ARG A 207 33.40 -7.08 -12.63
N ARG A 208 32.15 -7.20 -13.09
CA ARG A 208 31.68 -6.48 -14.29
C ARG A 208 31.59 -4.97 -14.06
N LEU A 209 31.17 -4.56 -12.87
CA LEU A 209 31.06 -3.14 -12.52
C LEU A 209 32.45 -2.50 -12.35
N GLN A 210 33.37 -3.17 -11.66
CA GLN A 210 34.76 -2.71 -11.51
C GLN A 210 35.52 -2.63 -12.84
N ALA A 211 35.11 -3.39 -13.85
CA ALA A 211 35.71 -3.33 -15.18
C ALA A 211 35.29 -2.08 -15.99
N HIS A 212 34.33 -1.28 -15.51
CA HIS A 212 33.86 -0.09 -16.21
C HIS A 212 34.59 1.18 -15.74
N ALA A 213 35.05 2.00 -16.69
CA ALA A 213 36.01 3.09 -16.46
C ALA A 213 35.52 4.25 -15.57
N GLY A 214 34.24 4.26 -15.17
CA GLY A 214 33.65 5.29 -14.30
C GLY A 214 33.21 4.80 -12.91
N VAL A 215 33.52 3.56 -12.53
CA VAL A 215 33.20 3.04 -11.20
C VAL A 215 34.35 3.32 -10.23
N ILE A 216 34.05 4.11 -9.19
CA ILE A 216 34.99 4.50 -8.13
C ILE A 216 35.10 3.39 -7.09
N SER A 217 33.97 2.82 -6.67
CA SER A 217 33.93 1.70 -5.74
C SER A 217 32.69 0.84 -5.99
N ALA A 218 32.80 -0.47 -5.77
CA ALA A 218 31.68 -1.39 -5.85
C ALA A 218 31.81 -2.41 -4.71
N GLY A 219 30.72 -2.59 -3.96
CA GLY A 219 30.64 -3.51 -2.84
C GLY A 219 29.27 -4.14 -2.75
N TRP A 220 29.18 -5.26 -2.04
CA TRP A 220 27.93 -5.91 -1.72
C TRP A 220 27.84 -6.17 -0.23
N HIS A 221 26.63 -6.09 0.29
CA HIS A 221 26.32 -6.49 1.65
C HIS A 221 25.11 -7.42 1.63
N ARG A 222 25.22 -8.55 2.32
CA ARG A 222 24.05 -9.39 2.59
C ARG A 222 23.20 -8.64 3.61
N ARG A 223 21.96 -8.35 3.27
CA ARG A 223 21.00 -7.81 4.21
C ARG A 223 20.52 -8.99 5.04
N GLU A 224 21.10 -9.19 6.23
CA GLU A 224 20.47 -10.06 7.22
C GLU A 224 19.07 -9.48 7.46
N LEU A 225 18.04 -10.25 7.10
CA LEU A 225 16.68 -9.99 7.54
C LEU A 225 16.75 -9.96 9.06
N ARG A 226 16.92 -8.76 9.64
CA ARG A 226 16.74 -8.56 11.08
C ARG A 226 15.29 -8.94 11.35
N GLY A 227 15.13 -10.17 11.85
CA GLY A 227 13.91 -10.59 12.49
C GLY A 227 13.56 -9.60 13.60
N GLY A 228 12.28 -9.24 13.65
CA GLY A 228 11.68 -8.62 14.81
C GLY A 228 11.80 -7.10 14.87
N GLU A 229 10.83 -6.42 14.28
CA GLU A 229 10.07 -5.45 15.09
C GLU A 229 8.61 -5.86 15.07
N LEU A 230 8.21 -6.45 16.21
CA LEU A 230 6.83 -6.74 16.61
C LEU A 230 5.99 -5.47 16.71
#